data_AF-A0A5K7SAZ3-F1
#
_entry.id   AF-A0A5K7SAZ3-F1
#
_cell.length_a   1.000
_cell.length_b   1.000
_cell.length_c   1.000
_cell.angle_alpha   90.00
_cell.angle_beta   90.00
_cell.angle_gamma   90.00
#
_symmetry.space_group_name_H-M   'P 1'
#
loop_
_entity.id
_entity.type
_entity.pdbx_description
1 polymer ?
#
loop_
_entity_poly.entity_id
_entity_poly.type
_entity_poly.pdbx_seq_one_letter_code
_entity_poly.pdbx_strand_id
1 'polypeptide(L)' 'MENVEIRKVTLAHVEQLQQIGRQTFIETFREINTEENMTKYLDESFNISRLIGEIQNFTLRSLMRRL' A
#
# COMPACT_ATOMS: atom_id res chain seq x y z
N MET A 1 17.99 21.56 7.93
CA MET A 1 17.19 20.70 7.02
C MET A 1 17.64 19.28 7.25
N GLU A 2 16.72 18.36 7.50
CA GLU A 2 17.07 16.95 7.57
C GLU A 2 17.46 16.44 6.17
N ASN A 3 18.44 15.55 6.11
CA ASN A 3 18.77 14.84 4.89
C ASN A 3 17.71 13.78 4.63
N VAL A 4 16.92 13.97 3.58
CA VAL A 4 15.95 13.00 3.10
C VAL A 4 16.61 12.12 2.05
N GLU A 5 16.62 10.81 2.28
CA GLU A 5 17.12 9.82 1.33
C GLU A 5 15.95 9.07 0.67
N ILE A 6 16.00 8.94 -0.66
CA ILE A 6 15.04 8.15 -1.44
C ILE A 6 15.72 6.87 -1.88
N ARG A 7 15.12 5.73 -1.54
CA ARG A 7 15.68 4.39 -1.83
C ARG A 7 14.62 3.46 -2.40
N LYS A 8 15.08 2.48 -3.18
CA LYS A 8 14.20 1.44 -3.73
C LYS A 8 13.71 0.52 -2.59
N VAL A 9 12.42 0.21 -2.60
CA VAL A 9 11.84 -0.77 -1.67
C VAL A 9 12.31 -2.19 -2.03
N THR A 10 12.46 -3.03 -1.03
CA THR A 10 12.83 -4.45 -1.18
C THR A 10 11.91 -5.30 -0.32
N LEU A 11 12.00 -6.64 -0.44
CA LEU A 11 11.18 -7.56 0.36
C LEU A 11 11.35 -7.37 1.87
N ALA A 12 12.53 -6.93 2.33
CA ALA A 12 12.77 -6.62 3.74
C ALA A 12 11.90 -5.47 4.27
N HIS A 13 11.29 -4.68 3.40
CA HIS A 13 10.47 -3.53 3.74
C HIS A 13 8.97 -3.79 3.54
N VAL A 14 8.55 -5.01 3.20
CA VAL A 14 7.15 -5.28 2.79
C VAL A 14 6.13 -4.97 3.90
N GLU A 15 6.46 -5.25 5.16
CA GLU A 15 5.59 -4.96 6.30
C GLU A 15 5.48 -3.45 6.54
N GLN A 16 6.61 -2.74 6.47
CA GLN A 16 6.63 -1.28 6.58
C GLN A 16 5.84 -0.62 5.44
N LEU A 17 5.99 -1.12 4.22
CA LEU A 17 5.24 -0.67 3.05
C LEU A 17 3.74 -0.91 3.25
N GLN A 18 3.34 -2.08 3.76
CA GLN A 18 1.95 -2.39 4.07
C GLN A 18 1.38 -1.42 5.10
N GLN A 19 2.11 -1.17 6.20
CA GLN A 19 1.65 -0.31 7.27
C GLN A 19 1.44 1.13 6.78
N ILE A 20 2.42 1.71 6.08
CA ILE A 20 2.33 3.07 5.54
C ILE A 20 1.21 3.15 4.50
N GLY A 21 1.11 2.16 3.61
CA GLY A 21 0.07 2.10 2.58
C GLY A 21 -1.34 2.05 3.15
N ARG A 22 -1.58 1.18 4.15
CA ARG A 22 -2.89 1.08 4.82
C ARG A 22 -3.22 2.37 5.57
N GLN A 23 -2.28 2.91 6.33
CA GLN A 23 -2.49 4.13 7.12
C GLN A 23 -2.87 5.32 6.23
N THR A 24 -2.06 5.59 5.21
CA THR A 24 -2.29 6.73 4.30
C THR A 24 -3.58 6.58 3.50
N PHE A 25 -3.95 5.35 3.11
CA PHE A 25 -5.22 5.08 2.45
C PHE A 25 -6.42 5.33 3.38
N ILE A 26 -6.36 4.87 4.64
CA ILE A 26 -7.39 5.15 5.65
C ILE A 26 -7.54 6.65 5.85
N GLU A 27 -6.44 7.37 6.08
CA GLU A 27 -6.46 8.82 6.30
C GLU A 27 -7.13 9.57 5.15
N THR A 28 -6.90 9.13 3.92
CA THR A 28 -7.45 9.78 2.72
C THR A 28 -8.92 9.44 2.48
N PHE A 29 -9.32 8.19 2.75
CA PHE A 29 -10.59 7.65 2.23
C PHE A 29 -11.60 7.22 3.30
N ARG A 30 -11.26 7.29 4.60
CA ARG A 30 -12.16 6.85 5.69
C ARG A 30 -13.47 7.63 5.76
N GLU A 31 -13.48 8.90 5.43
CA GLU A 31 -14.67 9.75 5.57
C GLU A 31 -15.72 9.48 4.49
N ILE A 32 -15.31 8.87 3.37
CA ILE A 32 -16.18 8.60 2.22
C ILE A 32 -16.48 7.11 2.04
N ASN A 33 -16.12 6.25 3.00
CA ASN A 33 -16.33 4.81 2.94
C ASN A 33 -16.89 4.27 4.25
N THR A 34 -17.66 3.18 4.17
CA THR A 34 -18.02 2.39 5.34
C THR A 34 -16.79 1.66 5.88
N GLU A 35 -16.79 1.34 7.17
CA GLU A 35 -15.73 0.57 7.82
C GLU A 35 -15.56 -0.82 7.17
N GLU A 36 -16.66 -1.47 6.78
CA GLU A 36 -16.66 -2.75 6.08
C GLU A 36 -15.97 -2.65 4.71
N ASN A 37 -16.34 -1.64 3.90
CA ASN A 37 -15.73 -1.45 2.58
C ASN A 37 -14.24 -1.11 2.70
N MET A 38 -13.89 -0.28 3.70
CA MET A 38 -12.50 0.07 3.99
C MET A 38 -11.70 -1.18 4.35
N THR A 39 -12.18 -1.98 5.30
CA THR A 39 -11.50 -3.19 5.77
C THR A 39 -11.30 -4.17 4.62
N LYS A 40 -12.37 -4.45 3.86
CA LYS A 40 -12.32 -5.34 2.70
C LYS A 40 -11.28 -4.88 1.67
N TYR A 41 -11.28 -3.60 1.31
CA TYR A 41 -10.33 -3.07 0.34
C TYR A 41 -8.90 -3.20 0.83
N LEU A 42 -8.64 -2.85 2.09
CA LEU A 42 -7.30 -2.90 2.67
C LEU A 42 -6.75 -4.32 2.72
N ASP A 43 -7.59 -5.29 3.07
CA ASP A 43 -7.20 -6.69 3.16
C ASP A 43 -6.96 -7.31 1.78
N GLU A 44 -7.73 -6.93 0.76
CA GLU A 44 -7.52 -7.40 -0.61
C GLU A 44 -6.32 -6.71 -1.29
N SER A 45 -6.17 -5.39 -1.11
CA SER A 45 -5.21 -4.57 -1.87
C SER A 45 -3.83 -4.49 -1.22
N PHE A 46 -3.76 -4.51 0.11
CA PHE A 46 -2.50 -4.43 0.85
C PHE A 46 -2.08 -5.77 1.46
N ASN A 47 -2.62 -6.91 1.03
CA ASN A 47 -2.11 -8.20 1.51
C ASN A 47 -0.63 -8.39 1.15
N ILE A 48 0.12 -9.04 2.04
CA ILE A 48 1.57 -9.23 1.90
C ILE A 48 1.94 -9.96 0.62
N SER A 49 1.24 -11.04 0.26
CA SER A 49 1.53 -11.83 -0.94
C SER A 49 1.46 -10.99 -2.22
N ARG A 50 0.49 -10.09 -2.30
CA ARG A 50 0.32 -9.14 -3.39
C ARG A 50 1.44 -8.11 -3.40
N LEU A 51 1.76 -7.52 -2.25
CA LEU A 51 2.85 -6.56 -2.15
C LEU A 51 4.20 -7.19 -2.52
N ILE A 52 4.46 -8.44 -2.12
CA ILE A 52 5.63 -9.22 -2.57
C ILE A 52 5.63 -9.33 -4.09
N GLY A 53 4.50 -9.70 -4.69
CA GLY A 53 4.33 -9.76 -6.14
C GLY A 53 4.62 -8.42 -6.81
N GLU A 54 4.12 -7.31 -6.26
CA GLU A 54 4.35 -5.96 -6.80
C GLU A 54 5.81 -5.50 -6.64
N ILE A 55 6.49 -5.85 -5.55
CA ILE A 55 7.92 -5.56 -5.34
C ILE A 55 8.79 -6.37 -6.32
N GLN A 56 8.41 -7.63 -6.59
CA GLN A 56 9.16 -8.52 -7.47
C GLN A 56 8.85 -8.32 -8.96
N ASN A 57 7.68 -7.76 -9.28
CA ASN A 57 7.20 -7.62 -10.66
C ASN A 57 7.42 -6.18 -11.17
N PHE A 58 8.19 -6.02 -12.25
CA PHE A 58 8.65 -4.71 -12.75
C PHE A 58 7.55 -3.85 -13.40
N THR A 59 6.27 -4.20 -13.26
CA THR A 59 5.17 -3.51 -13.93
C THR A 59 4.19 -2.92 -12.90
N LEU A 60 4.49 -1.70 -12.44
CA LEU A 60 3.65 -0.81 -11.62
C LEU A 60 2.30 -0.52 -12.30
N ARG A 61 1.34 -1.44 -12.25
CA ARG A 61 0.06 -1.27 -12.98
C ARG A 61 -1.18 -1.77 -12.25
N SER A 62 -1.04 -2.24 -11.00
CA SER A 62 -2.12 -2.89 -10.24
C SER A 62 -2.80 -2.00 -9.19
N LEU A 63 -2.12 -0.98 -8.65
CA LEU A 63 -2.68 -0.15 -7.56
C LEU A 63 -3.53 1.04 -8.07
N MET A 64 -3.17 1.67 -9.19
CA MET A 64 -3.89 2.86 -9.68
C MET A 64 -5.05 2.58 -10.64
N ARG A 65 -5.31 1.33 -11.04
CA ARG A 65 -6.34 1.01 -12.05
C ARG A 65 -7.72 0.66 -11.49
N ARG A 66 -7.98 0.91 -10.20
CA ARG A 66 -9.26 0.57 -9.55
C ARG A 66 -9.86 1.72 -8.72
N LEU A 67 -9.42 2.95 -8.95
CA LEU A 67 -10.14 4.16 -8.51
C LEU A 67 -10.87 4.75 -9.71
#